data_AF-A0A2S6T714-F1
#
_entry.id   AF-A0A2S6T714-F1
#
_cell.length_a   1.000
_cell.length_b   1.000
_cell.length_c   1.000
_cell.angle_alpha   90.00
_cell.angle_beta   90.00
_cell.angle_gamma   90.00
#
_symmetry.space_group_name_H-M   'P 1'
#
loop_
_entity.id
_entity.type
_entity.pdbx_description
1 polymer ?
#
loop_
_entity_poly.entity_id
_entity_poly.type
_entity_poly.pdbx_seq_one_letter_code
_entity_poly.pdbx_strand_id
1 'polypeptide(L)'
;MANSDTETMVKKAHGMFRDGNLLLAADLCRDTLKIDADNLEALNLLAAVLTEGGLNEQALKFFQKSLLVGGPNSAVLYNYGVALRATGLLIEAIRAFTNAVQASPERADCWFILGETQRQLGNHSEAIKALERATLIDTNNSSYLFTLGNAFLDTERPNDAVAKYQAALRLTPDNIEYKNNLGVALRKVGKLDDAVHIFKEILTLNS
;
A
#
# COMPACT_ATOMS: atom_id res chain seq x y z
N MET A 1 -0.06 -32.33 22.84
CA MET A 1 -0.07 -32.95 21.49
C MET A 1 -0.69 -31.99 20.46
N ALA A 2 -1.90 -31.46 20.68
CA ALA A 2 -2.54 -30.54 19.73
C ALA A 2 -1.65 -29.34 19.26
N ASN A 3 -0.86 -28.76 20.16
CA ASN A 3 -0.04 -27.57 19.85
C ASN A 3 1.16 -27.85 18.91
N SER A 4 1.73 -29.08 18.92
CA SER A 4 2.84 -29.43 18.01
C SER A 4 2.34 -29.74 16.60
N ASP A 5 1.11 -30.23 16.50
CA ASP A 5 0.50 -30.63 15.24
C ASP A 5 0.06 -29.38 14.46
N THR A 6 -0.57 -28.40 15.11
CA THR A 6 -0.96 -27.13 14.49
C THR A 6 0.25 -26.31 14.05
N GLU A 7 1.32 -26.24 14.85
CA GLU A 7 2.56 -25.54 14.48
C GLU A 7 3.19 -26.15 13.21
N THR A 8 3.19 -27.49 13.09
CA THR A 8 3.70 -28.17 11.90
C THR A 8 2.83 -27.90 10.66
N MET A 9 1.50 -27.87 10.83
CA MET A 9 0.56 -27.55 9.75
C MET A 9 0.75 -26.12 9.24
N VAL A 10 0.88 -25.14 10.13
CA VAL A 10 1.13 -23.74 9.76
C VAL A 10 2.44 -23.58 9.01
N LYS A 11 3.52 -24.21 9.47
CA LYS A 11 4.82 -24.18 8.76
C LYS A 11 4.72 -24.72 7.34
N LYS A 12 3.99 -25.82 7.15
CA LYS A 12 3.72 -26.38 5.81
C LYS A 12 2.87 -25.44 4.96
N ALA A 13 1.85 -24.82 5.54
CA ALA A 13 1.01 -23.85 4.85
C ALA A 13 1.82 -22.63 4.38
N HIS A 14 2.76 -22.14 5.19
CA HIS A 14 3.71 -21.10 4.78
C HIS A 14 4.60 -21.54 3.62
N GLY A 15 5.06 -22.79 3.61
CA GLY A 15 5.77 -23.38 2.47
C GLY A 15 4.94 -23.31 1.19
N MET A 16 3.72 -23.84 1.25
CA MET A 16 2.77 -23.82 0.13
C MET A 16 2.47 -22.41 -0.37
N PHE A 17 2.31 -21.46 0.55
CA PHE A 17 2.06 -20.07 0.20
C PHE A 17 3.24 -19.44 -0.55
N ARG A 18 4.48 -19.65 -0.07
CA ARG A 18 5.69 -19.19 -0.76
C ARG A 18 5.87 -19.83 -2.14
N ASP A 19 5.41 -21.07 -2.31
CA ASP A 19 5.44 -21.79 -3.58
C ASP A 19 4.29 -21.39 -4.53
N GLY A 20 3.43 -20.42 -4.14
CA GLY A 20 2.28 -19.97 -4.92
C GLY A 20 1.07 -20.92 -4.90
N ASN A 21 1.12 -21.98 -4.08
CA ASN A 21 0.05 -22.96 -3.95
C ASN A 21 -1.07 -22.47 -3.01
N LEU A 22 -1.74 -21.38 -3.40
CA LEU A 22 -2.71 -20.65 -2.57
C LEU A 22 -3.85 -21.54 -2.05
N LEU A 23 -4.40 -22.42 -2.89
CA LEU A 23 -5.51 -23.30 -2.50
C LEU A 23 -5.08 -24.26 -1.38
N LEU A 24 -3.94 -24.94 -1.56
CA LEU A 24 -3.43 -25.89 -0.56
C LEU A 24 -3.04 -25.20 0.75
N ALA A 25 -2.44 -24.02 0.66
CA ALA A 25 -2.13 -23.21 1.84
C ALA A 25 -3.40 -22.83 2.60
N ALA A 26 -4.44 -22.38 1.89
CA ALA A 26 -5.71 -22.00 2.50
C ALA A 26 -6.42 -23.19 3.17
N ASP A 27 -6.46 -24.34 2.51
CA ASP A 27 -7.09 -25.54 3.06
C ASP A 27 -6.36 -26.04 4.31
N LEU A 28 -5.03 -26.05 4.30
CA LEU A 28 -4.25 -26.45 5.46
C LEU A 28 -4.39 -25.47 6.63
N CYS A 29 -4.52 -24.16 6.36
CA CYS A 29 -4.85 -23.20 7.41
C CYS A 29 -6.26 -23.43 7.96
N ARG A 30 -7.27 -23.70 7.12
CA ARG A 30 -8.62 -24.02 7.58
C ARG A 30 -8.65 -25.28 8.45
N ASP A 31 -7.89 -26.31 8.08
CA ASP A 31 -7.78 -27.53 8.87
C ASP A 31 -7.07 -27.27 10.21
N THR A 32 -6.06 -26.41 10.23
CA THR A 32 -5.44 -25.95 11.47
C THR A 32 -6.47 -25.27 12.37
N LEU A 33 -7.31 -24.39 11.80
CA LEU A 33 -8.35 -23.66 12.53
C LEU A 33 -9.53 -24.54 12.99
N LYS A 34 -9.69 -25.76 12.44
CA LYS A 34 -10.63 -26.75 12.99
C LYS A 34 -10.10 -27.39 14.27
N ILE A 35 -8.77 -27.50 14.41
CA ILE A 35 -8.10 -28.07 15.58
C ILE A 35 -7.94 -27.00 16.67
N ASP A 36 -7.49 -25.81 16.27
CA ASP A 36 -7.29 -24.65 17.14
C ASP A 36 -7.86 -23.41 16.46
N ALA A 37 -9.09 -23.05 16.85
CA ALA A 37 -9.84 -21.98 16.22
C ALA A 37 -9.18 -20.61 16.38
N ASP A 38 -8.37 -20.42 17.42
CA ASP A 38 -7.73 -19.15 17.77
C ASP A 38 -6.22 -19.17 17.46
N ASN A 39 -5.78 -20.12 16.62
CA ASN A 39 -4.41 -20.17 16.14
C ASN A 39 -4.08 -18.90 15.32
N LEU A 40 -3.37 -17.97 15.96
CA LEU A 40 -3.12 -16.64 15.42
C LEU A 40 -2.33 -16.68 14.10
N GLU A 41 -1.34 -17.57 13.98
CA GLU A 41 -0.55 -17.71 12.76
C GLU A 41 -1.39 -18.24 11.60
N ALA A 42 -2.23 -19.25 11.83
CA ALA A 42 -3.15 -19.76 10.82
C ALA A 42 -4.20 -18.72 10.40
N LEU A 43 -4.72 -17.92 11.34
CA LEU A 43 -5.65 -16.83 11.03
C LEU A 43 -4.99 -15.78 10.13
N ASN A 44 -3.77 -15.35 10.47
CA ASN A 44 -3.00 -14.38 9.71
C ASN A 44 -2.65 -14.90 8.31
N LEU A 45 -2.15 -16.13 8.22
CA LEU A 45 -1.76 -16.73 6.96
C LEU A 45 -2.98 -16.97 6.06
N LEU A 46 -4.08 -17.49 6.59
CA LEU A 46 -5.30 -17.70 5.80
C LEU A 46 -5.83 -16.37 5.24
N ALA A 47 -5.85 -15.32 6.06
CA ALA A 47 -6.27 -13.99 5.61
C ALA A 47 -5.37 -13.47 4.48
N ALA A 48 -4.05 -13.60 4.62
CA ALA A 48 -3.08 -13.19 3.60
C ALA A 48 -3.25 -13.99 2.28
N VAL A 49 -3.37 -15.32 2.37
CA VAL A 49 -3.59 -16.20 1.22
C VAL A 49 -4.88 -15.85 0.48
N LEU A 50 -5.96 -15.56 1.21
CA LEU A 50 -7.23 -15.16 0.62
C LEU A 50 -7.14 -13.79 -0.08
N THR A 51 -6.44 -12.82 0.50
CA THR A 51 -6.18 -11.53 -0.13
C THR A 51 -5.37 -11.68 -1.41
N GLU A 52 -4.30 -12.50 -1.40
CA GLU A 52 -3.51 -12.76 -2.61
C GLU A 52 -4.32 -13.47 -3.70
N GLY A 53 -5.23 -14.37 -3.31
CA GLY A 53 -6.19 -15.01 -4.21
C GLY A 53 -7.35 -14.11 -4.66
N GLY A 54 -7.38 -12.83 -4.29
CA GLY A 54 -8.45 -11.88 -4.63
C GLY A 54 -9.77 -12.08 -3.86
N LEU A 55 -9.82 -13.03 -2.92
CA LEU A 55 -10.98 -13.36 -2.10
C LEU A 55 -11.08 -12.43 -0.88
N ASN A 56 -11.03 -11.12 -1.14
CA ASN A 56 -10.89 -10.09 -0.11
C ASN A 56 -12.02 -10.10 0.92
N GLU A 57 -13.27 -10.27 0.52
CA GLU A 57 -14.41 -10.38 1.45
C GLU A 57 -14.26 -11.54 2.44
N GLN A 58 -13.74 -12.69 1.97
CA GLN A 58 -13.49 -13.83 2.83
C GLN A 58 -12.29 -13.60 3.75
N ALA A 59 -11.30 -12.81 3.33
CA ALA A 59 -10.15 -12.47 4.17
C ALA A 59 -10.56 -11.59 5.37
N LEU A 60 -11.54 -10.69 5.21
CA LEU A 60 -11.96 -9.73 6.25
C LEU A 60 -12.32 -10.42 7.58
N LYS A 61 -13.10 -11.50 7.54
CA LYS A 61 -13.50 -12.23 8.76
C LYS A 61 -12.30 -12.83 9.51
N PHE A 62 -11.27 -13.27 8.79
CA PHE A 62 -10.07 -13.86 9.40
C PHE A 62 -9.14 -12.78 9.95
N PHE A 63 -9.02 -11.64 9.28
CA PHE A 63 -8.33 -10.47 9.84
C PHE A 63 -9.01 -9.96 11.12
N GLN A 64 -10.35 -9.83 11.11
CA GLN A 64 -11.10 -9.43 12.29
C GLN A 64 -10.88 -10.39 13.46
N LYS A 65 -10.93 -11.70 13.19
CA LYS A 65 -10.66 -12.70 14.22
C LYS A 65 -9.21 -12.66 14.71
N SER A 66 -8.24 -12.50 13.81
CA SER A 66 -6.83 -12.35 14.18
C SER A 66 -6.60 -11.15 15.10
N LEU A 67 -7.16 -9.98 14.75
CA LEU A 67 -7.04 -8.76 15.56
C LEU A 67 -7.74 -8.88 16.91
N LEU A 68 -8.82 -9.67 17.00
CA LEU A 68 -9.50 -9.96 18.26
C LEU A 68 -8.65 -10.84 19.18
N VAL A 69 -7.98 -11.86 18.64
CA VAL A 69 -7.19 -12.84 19.40
C VAL A 69 -5.78 -12.30 19.75
N GLY A 70 -5.07 -11.77 18.75
CA GLY A 70 -3.67 -11.34 18.88
C GLY A 70 -3.49 -9.86 19.19
N GLY A 71 -4.56 -9.07 19.17
CA GLY A 71 -4.52 -7.62 19.32
C GLY A 71 -4.04 -6.87 18.07
N PRO A 72 -4.02 -5.53 18.11
CA PRO A 72 -3.61 -4.71 16.99
C PRO A 72 -2.11 -4.82 16.71
N ASN A 73 -1.75 -5.34 15.53
CA ASN A 73 -0.39 -5.34 15.00
C ASN A 73 -0.37 -4.60 13.67
N SER A 74 0.62 -3.72 13.46
CA SER A 74 0.79 -2.93 12.23
C SER A 74 0.74 -3.78 10.94
N ALA A 75 1.37 -4.95 10.91
CA ALA A 75 1.37 -5.81 9.73
C ALA A 75 -0.04 -6.37 9.41
N VAL A 76 -0.76 -6.83 10.43
CA VAL A 76 -2.12 -7.38 10.27
C VAL A 76 -3.10 -6.26 9.92
N LEU A 77 -2.99 -5.10 10.57
CA LEU A 77 -3.82 -3.92 10.29
C LEU A 77 -3.59 -3.39 8.88
N TYR A 78 -2.34 -3.39 8.40
CA TYR A 78 -2.01 -3.04 7.02
C TYR A 78 -2.69 -3.99 6.03
N ASN A 79 -2.52 -5.31 6.19
CA ASN A 79 -3.14 -6.28 5.27
C ASN A 79 -4.67 -6.26 5.34
N TYR A 80 -5.24 -6.04 6.52
CA TYR A 80 -6.67 -5.84 6.70
C TYR A 80 -7.17 -4.59 5.96
N GLY A 81 -6.43 -3.47 6.08
CA GLY A 81 -6.72 -2.24 5.35
C GLY A 81 -6.65 -2.42 3.84
N VAL A 82 -5.69 -3.20 3.33
CA VAL A 82 -5.59 -3.54 1.90
C VAL A 82 -6.82 -4.32 1.43
N ALA A 83 -7.25 -5.33 2.17
CA ALA A 83 -8.46 -6.10 1.84
C ALA A 83 -9.74 -5.23 1.90
N LEU A 84 -9.84 -4.32 2.87
CA LEU A 84 -10.94 -3.35 2.97
C LEU A 84 -10.96 -2.38 1.77
N ARG A 85 -9.79 -1.84 1.39
CA ARG A 85 -9.67 -0.95 0.22
C ARG A 85 -10.05 -1.68 -1.07
N ALA A 86 -9.61 -2.92 -1.23
CA ALA A 86 -9.94 -3.76 -2.39
C ALA A 86 -11.44 -4.10 -2.48
N THR A 87 -12.17 -4.09 -1.36
CA THR A 87 -13.63 -4.29 -1.31
C THR A 87 -14.43 -2.98 -1.40
N GLY A 88 -13.75 -1.83 -1.55
CA GLY A 88 -14.39 -0.51 -1.63
C GLY A 88 -14.76 0.10 -0.27
N LEU A 89 -14.45 -0.56 0.83
CA LEU A 89 -14.69 -0.08 2.20
C LEU A 89 -13.60 0.92 2.62
N LEU A 90 -13.56 2.07 1.93
CA LEU A 90 -12.47 3.04 2.05
C LEU A 90 -12.36 3.67 3.45
N ILE A 91 -13.49 3.93 4.13
CA ILE A 91 -13.50 4.54 5.46
C ILE A 91 -12.90 3.58 6.49
N GLU A 92 -13.29 2.31 6.42
CA GLU A 92 -12.76 1.24 7.26
C GLU A 92 -11.29 1.00 6.96
N ALA A 93 -10.88 1.02 5.68
CA ALA A 93 -9.49 0.90 5.28
C ALA A 93 -8.63 2.02 5.88
N ILE A 94 -9.11 3.28 5.82
CA ILE A 94 -8.44 4.43 6.45
C ILE A 94 -8.28 4.22 7.95
N ARG A 95 -9.31 3.72 8.65
CA ARG A 95 -9.21 3.41 10.09
C ARG A 95 -8.17 2.33 10.37
N ALA A 96 -8.16 1.25 9.57
CA ALA A 96 -7.19 0.18 9.71
C ALA A 96 -5.75 0.68 9.49
N PHE A 97 -5.52 1.45 8.42
CA PHE A 97 -4.20 2.05 8.14
C PHE A 97 -3.78 3.09 9.18
N THR A 98 -4.72 3.89 9.70
CA THR A 98 -4.46 4.83 10.80
C THR A 98 -3.95 4.07 12.04
N ASN A 99 -4.61 2.97 12.40
CA ASN A 99 -4.14 2.12 13.50
C ASN A 99 -2.79 1.46 13.17
N ALA A 100 -2.55 1.10 11.90
CA ALA A 100 -1.28 0.51 11.47
C ALA A 100 -0.10 1.47 11.62
N VAL A 101 -0.27 2.75 11.26
CA VAL A 101 0.76 3.78 11.45
C VAL A 101 0.94 4.16 12.92
N GLN A 102 -0.11 4.09 13.75
CA GLN A 102 0.03 4.27 15.20
C GLN A 102 0.83 3.13 15.84
N ALA A 103 0.60 1.89 15.42
CA ALA A 103 1.33 0.72 15.90
C ALA A 103 2.80 0.68 15.42
N SER A 104 3.11 1.30 14.28
CA SER A 104 4.48 1.41 13.77
C SER A 104 4.69 2.70 12.98
N PRO A 105 5.00 3.82 13.66
CA PRO A 105 5.09 5.15 13.04
C PRO A 105 6.19 5.35 12.00
N GLU A 106 7.15 4.42 11.96
CA GLU A 106 8.30 4.42 11.02
C GLU A 106 8.09 3.49 9.81
N ARG A 107 6.88 2.95 9.61
CA ARG A 107 6.51 2.17 8.42
C ARG A 107 6.07 3.11 7.28
N ALA A 108 7.00 3.48 6.39
CA ALA A 108 6.71 4.40 5.28
C ALA A 108 5.58 3.92 4.35
N ASP A 109 5.52 2.62 4.08
CA ASP A 109 4.50 1.96 3.27
C ASP A 109 3.09 2.06 3.87
N CYS A 110 2.94 1.99 5.20
CA CYS A 110 1.68 2.23 5.89
C CYS A 110 1.21 3.69 5.71
N TRP A 111 2.12 4.66 5.82
CA TRP A 111 1.80 6.07 5.59
C TRP A 111 1.43 6.34 4.14
N PHE A 112 2.15 5.72 3.20
CA PHE A 112 1.89 5.84 1.78
C PHE A 112 0.48 5.34 1.42
N ILE A 113 0.14 4.11 1.84
CA ILE A 113 -1.16 3.51 1.52
C ILE A 113 -2.31 4.26 2.19
N LEU A 114 -2.10 4.79 3.41
CA LEU A 114 -3.06 5.66 4.09
C LEU A 114 -3.31 6.92 3.25
N GLY A 115 -2.25 7.57 2.78
CA GLY A 115 -2.34 8.77 1.96
C GLY A 115 -3.04 8.53 0.63
N GLU A 116 -2.72 7.45 -0.07
CA GLU A 116 -3.43 7.07 -1.29
C GLU A 116 -4.92 6.81 -1.06
N THR A 117 -5.26 6.12 0.03
CA THR A 117 -6.66 5.79 0.35
C THR A 117 -7.45 7.04 0.71
N GLN A 118 -6.84 7.98 1.45
CA GLN A 118 -7.42 9.30 1.71
C GLN A 118 -7.62 10.10 0.42
N ARG A 119 -6.65 10.05 -0.52
CA ARG A 119 -6.76 10.71 -1.83
C ARG A 119 -7.91 10.12 -2.65
N GLN A 120 -8.04 8.79 -2.66
CA GLN A 120 -9.13 8.09 -3.33
C GLN A 120 -10.51 8.46 -2.76
N LEU A 121 -10.60 8.69 -1.45
CA LEU A 121 -11.82 9.16 -0.80
C LEU A 121 -12.10 10.66 -1.03
N GLY A 122 -11.14 11.44 -1.53
CA GLY A 122 -11.26 12.89 -1.72
C GLY A 122 -10.79 13.74 -0.54
N ASN A 123 -10.22 13.12 0.51
CA ASN A 123 -9.69 13.81 1.68
C ASN A 123 -8.27 14.33 1.42
N HIS A 124 -8.14 15.26 0.46
CA HIS A 124 -6.84 15.64 -0.09
C HIS A 124 -5.85 16.22 0.93
N SER A 125 -6.32 16.95 1.95
CA SER A 125 -5.44 17.49 3.00
C SER A 125 -4.77 16.39 3.84
N GLU A 126 -5.55 15.39 4.27
CA GLU A 126 -5.02 14.25 5.03
C GLU A 126 -4.17 13.33 4.15
N ALA A 127 -4.51 13.20 2.87
CA ALA A 127 -3.71 12.48 1.90
C ALA A 127 -2.30 13.07 1.79
N ILE A 128 -2.18 14.39 1.63
CA ILE A 128 -0.89 15.09 1.55
C ILE A 128 -0.09 14.89 2.82
N LYS A 129 -0.68 15.06 4.02
CA LYS A 129 0.03 14.87 5.30
C LYS A 129 0.61 13.46 5.42
N ALA A 130 -0.18 12.43 5.08
CA ALA A 130 0.28 11.04 5.15
C ALA A 130 1.38 10.74 4.11
N LEU A 131 1.23 11.23 2.88
CA LEU A 131 2.26 11.08 1.84
C LEU A 131 3.55 11.83 2.17
N GLU A 132 3.46 13.04 2.74
CA GLU A 132 4.62 13.77 3.26
C GLU A 132 5.36 12.96 4.32
N ARG A 133 4.63 12.38 5.28
CA ARG A 133 5.23 11.50 6.29
C ARG A 133 5.91 10.28 5.67
N ALA A 134 5.32 9.65 4.66
CA ALA A 134 5.95 8.55 3.92
C ALA A 134 7.28 8.97 3.28
N THR A 135 7.31 10.14 2.61
CA THR A 135 8.54 10.67 1.97
C THR A 135 9.61 11.12 2.94
N LEU A 136 9.25 11.44 4.19
CA LEU A 136 10.21 11.77 5.25
C LEU A 136 10.86 10.53 5.86
N ILE A 137 10.12 9.42 5.92
CA ILE A 137 10.63 8.15 6.46
C ILE A 137 11.50 7.45 5.40
N ASP A 138 11.00 7.34 4.17
CA ASP A 138 11.75 6.79 3.04
C ASP A 138 12.03 7.87 2.00
N THR A 139 13.22 8.47 2.12
CA THR A 139 13.66 9.57 1.26
C THR A 139 14.12 9.11 -0.13
N ASN A 140 14.31 7.80 -0.33
CA ASN A 140 14.87 7.22 -1.56
C ASN A 140 13.81 6.54 -2.43
N ASN A 141 12.52 6.71 -2.10
CA ASN A 141 11.43 6.16 -2.88
C ASN A 141 10.85 7.20 -3.84
N SER A 142 11.22 7.09 -5.11
CA SER A 142 10.76 8.00 -6.16
C SER A 142 9.25 7.95 -6.41
N SER A 143 8.63 6.77 -6.19
CA SER A 143 7.17 6.60 -6.29
C SER A 143 6.41 7.39 -5.22
N TYR A 144 6.92 7.46 -3.99
CA TYR A 144 6.28 8.24 -2.94
C TYR A 144 6.30 9.75 -3.24
N LEU A 145 7.44 10.25 -3.74
CA LEU A 145 7.58 11.64 -4.18
C LEU A 145 6.65 11.94 -5.36
N PHE A 146 6.57 11.05 -6.34
CA PHE A 146 5.67 11.19 -7.48
C PHE A 146 4.20 11.25 -7.06
N THR A 147 3.75 10.32 -6.20
CA THR A 147 2.36 10.30 -5.70
C THR A 147 2.03 11.52 -4.86
N LEU A 148 2.99 12.03 -4.07
CA LEU A 148 2.83 13.31 -3.37
C LEU A 148 2.69 14.49 -4.36
N GLY A 149 3.46 14.49 -5.45
CA GLY A 149 3.31 15.45 -6.55
C GLY A 149 1.91 15.41 -7.18
N ASN A 150 1.38 14.20 -7.42
CA ASN A 150 0.01 14.02 -7.91
C ASN A 150 -1.02 14.60 -6.93
N ALA A 151 -0.86 14.35 -5.63
CA ALA A 151 -1.76 14.90 -4.61
C ALA A 151 -1.71 16.45 -4.55
N PHE A 152 -0.56 17.06 -4.83
CA PHE A 152 -0.47 18.52 -4.98
C PHE A 152 -1.14 19.03 -6.25
N LEU A 153 -1.09 18.29 -7.37
CA LEU A 153 -1.85 18.65 -8.57
C LEU A 153 -3.36 18.56 -8.35
N ASP A 154 -3.83 17.53 -7.63
CA ASP A 154 -5.24 17.34 -7.30
C ASP A 154 -5.79 18.50 -6.44
N THR A 155 -4.92 19.24 -5.74
CA THR A 155 -5.26 20.36 -4.85
C THR A 155 -4.89 21.73 -5.41
N GLU A 156 -4.66 21.83 -6.72
CA GLU A 156 -4.27 23.09 -7.39
C GLU A 156 -3.01 23.75 -6.81
N ARG A 157 -2.05 22.93 -6.34
CA ARG A 157 -0.73 23.35 -5.86
C ARG A 157 0.39 22.94 -6.84
N PRO A 158 0.37 23.40 -8.10
CA PRO A 158 1.27 22.89 -9.13
C PRO A 158 2.74 23.27 -8.91
N ASN A 159 3.05 24.34 -8.18
CA ASN A 159 4.43 24.66 -7.79
C ASN A 159 5.03 23.58 -6.87
N ASP A 160 4.27 23.11 -5.89
CA ASP A 160 4.70 22.04 -5.00
C ASP A 160 4.84 20.71 -5.76
N ALA A 161 3.92 20.43 -6.68
CA ALA A 161 4.00 19.27 -7.55
C ALA A 161 5.29 19.26 -8.41
N VAL A 162 5.65 20.38 -9.03
CA VAL A 162 6.92 20.53 -9.79
C VAL A 162 8.12 20.13 -8.92
N ALA A 163 8.20 20.64 -7.69
CA ALA A 163 9.31 20.34 -6.79
C ALA A 163 9.40 18.83 -6.47
N LYS A 164 8.25 18.16 -6.25
CA LYS A 164 8.20 16.73 -5.96
C LYS A 164 8.52 15.86 -7.18
N TYR A 165 8.02 16.20 -8.36
CA TYR A 165 8.38 15.47 -9.59
C TYR A 165 9.86 15.61 -9.94
N GLN A 166 10.44 16.81 -9.80
CA GLN A 166 11.87 17.00 -9.97
C GLN A 166 12.68 16.16 -8.95
N ALA A 167 12.20 16.03 -7.71
CA ALA A 167 12.81 15.15 -6.72
C ALA A 167 12.72 13.67 -7.11
N ALA A 168 11.57 13.21 -7.58
CA ALA A 168 11.39 11.85 -8.08
C ALA A 168 12.31 11.55 -9.28
N LEU A 169 12.45 12.49 -10.22
CA LEU A 169 13.33 12.36 -11.38
C LEU A 169 14.82 12.38 -11.01
N ARG A 170 15.23 12.99 -9.90
CA ARG A 170 16.62 12.85 -9.43
C ARG A 170 16.95 11.41 -9.01
N LEU A 171 15.97 10.67 -8.53
CA LEU A 171 16.11 9.26 -8.13
C LEU A 171 15.88 8.30 -9.30
N THR A 172 15.01 8.65 -10.24
CA THR A 172 14.72 7.83 -11.43
C THR A 172 14.65 8.71 -12.69
N PRO A 173 15.81 9.10 -13.25
CA PRO A 173 15.90 10.11 -14.31
C PRO A 173 15.17 9.75 -15.61
N ASP A 174 15.07 8.46 -15.91
CA ASP A 174 14.53 7.97 -17.18
C ASP A 174 13.02 7.65 -17.11
N ASN A 175 12.36 7.93 -15.97
CA ASN A 175 10.93 7.66 -15.84
C ASN A 175 10.09 8.64 -16.67
N ILE A 176 9.53 8.14 -17.77
CA ILE A 176 8.74 8.91 -18.73
C ILE A 176 7.45 9.45 -18.10
N GLU A 177 6.79 8.68 -17.22
CA GLU A 177 5.57 9.12 -16.53
C GLU A 177 5.86 10.35 -15.65
N TYR A 178 6.99 10.33 -14.94
CA TYR A 178 7.38 11.44 -14.07
C TYR A 178 7.72 12.68 -14.89
N LYS A 179 8.41 12.51 -16.02
CA LYS A 179 8.66 13.60 -16.99
C LYS A 179 7.35 14.19 -17.52
N ASN A 180 6.40 13.35 -17.92
CA ASN A 180 5.11 13.79 -18.43
C ASN A 180 4.36 14.64 -17.39
N ASN A 181 4.26 14.17 -16.14
CA ASN A 181 3.56 14.91 -15.09
C ASN A 181 4.31 16.18 -14.68
N LEU A 182 5.65 16.18 -14.71
CA LEU A 182 6.44 17.40 -14.55
C LEU A 182 6.11 18.43 -15.64
N GLY A 183 6.07 18.02 -16.92
CA GLY A 183 5.68 18.89 -18.03
C GLY A 183 4.28 19.48 -17.88
N VAL A 184 3.31 18.66 -17.44
CA VAL A 184 1.94 19.12 -17.12
C VAL A 184 1.93 20.14 -15.99
N ALA A 185 2.69 19.90 -14.92
CA ALA A 185 2.79 20.80 -13.78
C ALA A 185 3.48 22.12 -14.15
N LEU A 186 4.57 22.06 -14.93
CA LEU A 186 5.29 23.22 -15.46
C LEU A 186 4.37 24.11 -16.33
N ARG A 187 3.56 23.49 -17.20
CA ARG A 187 2.54 24.20 -17.98
C ARG A 187 1.55 24.93 -17.07
N LYS A 188 1.06 24.27 -16.00
CA LYS A 188 0.11 24.86 -15.04
C LYS A 188 0.70 26.06 -14.28
N VAL A 189 2.01 26.10 -14.03
CA VAL A 189 2.69 27.26 -13.40
C VAL A 189 3.19 28.31 -14.41
N GLY A 190 2.86 28.16 -15.70
CA GLY A 190 3.25 29.12 -16.75
C GLY A 190 4.70 28.99 -17.24
N LYS A 191 5.44 27.95 -16.82
CA LYS A 191 6.80 27.66 -17.29
C LYS A 191 6.76 26.87 -18.60
N LEU A 192 6.29 27.52 -19.66
CA LEU A 192 6.01 26.88 -20.94
C LEU A 192 7.26 26.36 -21.65
N ASP A 193 8.37 27.11 -21.61
CA ASP A 193 9.62 26.70 -22.24
C ASP A 193 10.19 25.42 -21.60
N ASP A 194 10.20 25.36 -20.26
CA ASP A 194 10.61 24.15 -19.52
C ASP A 194 9.70 22.96 -19.86
N ALA A 195 8.38 23.17 -19.95
CA ALA A 195 7.44 22.12 -20.31
C ALA A 195 7.69 21.58 -21.73
N VAL A 196 7.89 22.47 -22.71
CA VAL A 196 8.21 22.11 -24.10
C VAL A 196 9.52 21.33 -24.18
N HIS A 197 10.53 21.73 -23.42
CA HIS A 197 11.80 21.00 -23.35
C HIS A 197 11.60 19.56 -22.88
N ILE A 198 10.90 19.38 -21.75
CA ILE A 198 10.59 18.05 -21.21
C ILE A 198 9.81 17.18 -22.20
N PHE A 199 8.79 17.72 -22.89
CA PHE A 199 8.04 16.95 -23.88
C PHE A 199 8.88 16.58 -25.11
N LYS A 200 9.79 17.44 -25.55
CA LYS A 200 10.73 17.11 -26.63
C LYS A 200 11.66 15.97 -26.23
N GLU A 201 12.22 15.98 -25.02
CA GLU A 201 13.03 14.87 -24.52
C GLU A 201 12.27 13.53 -24.56
N ILE A 202 11.02 13.52 -24.10
CA ILE A 202 10.17 12.31 -24.11
C ILE A 202 9.97 11.79 -25.54
N LEU A 203 9.72 12.68 -26.51
CA LEU A 203 9.55 12.28 -27.91
C LEU A 203 10.82 11.68 -28.50
N THR A 204 12.00 12.20 -28.14
CA THR A 204 13.29 11.66 -28.60
C THR A 204 13.66 10.32 -27.98
N LEU A 205 13.11 9.99 -26.81
CA LEU A 205 13.35 8.69 -26.15
C LEU A 205 12.46 7.57 -26.72
N ASN A 206 11.34 7.92 -27.37
CA ASN A 206 10.38 6.98 -27.95
C ASN A 206 10.52 6.83 -29.48
N SER A 207 11.53 7.45 -30.08
CA SER A 207 11.87 7.39 -31.52
C SER A 207 13.08 6.50 -31.76
#